data_AF-A0AAJ7WKM1-F1
#
_entry.id   AF-A0AAJ7WKM1-F1
#
_cell.length_a   1.000
_cell.length_b   1.000
_cell.length_c   1.000
_cell.angle_alpha   90.00
_cell.angle_beta   90.00
_cell.angle_gamma   90.00
#
_symmetry.space_group_name_H-M   'P 1'
#
loop_
_entity.id
_entity.type
_entity.pdbx_description
1 polymer ?
#
loop_
_entity_poly.entity_id
_entity_poly.type
_entity_poly.pdbx_seq_one_letter_code
_entity_poly.pdbx_strand_id
1 'polypeptide(L)'
;MPKARTRRKNRFQFGLNRRNAAKRNKRRENPRIECDVVRAAWDGRRSARRNLEDMGLASDPNQSVPLRMRRRDLKEPATKPHVAQALEQEAAVPVTPSPPSVSNDIVLMVRRLVHAYGEDYKAMARDDNNHYQDTPSQIRRKVELVRRHCPQEWELIISSSTGSSTDSSTDNNTDSSTGITTDSSTDITTDHSTEHSTDHSSSDSTH
;
A
#
# COMPACT_ATOMS: atom_id res chain seq x y z
N MET A 1 -48.35 38.08 41.23
CA MET A 1 -48.46 36.85 40.40
C MET A 1 -48.12 37.18 38.95
N PRO A 2 -47.23 36.44 38.26
CA PRO A 2 -46.92 36.73 36.86
C PRO A 2 -48.10 36.30 35.97
N LYS A 3 -48.51 37.16 35.02
CA LYS A 3 -49.63 36.89 34.10
C LYS A 3 -49.25 35.81 33.08
N ALA A 4 -50.14 34.85 32.87
CA ALA A 4 -49.96 33.74 31.93
C ALA A 4 -49.76 34.27 30.49
N ARG A 5 -48.62 33.96 29.85
CA ARG A 5 -48.38 34.23 28.43
C ARG A 5 -49.32 33.34 27.60
N THR A 6 -50.40 33.90 27.05
CA THR A 6 -51.24 33.20 26.08
C THR A 6 -50.43 32.91 24.81
N ARG A 7 -50.26 31.63 24.47
CA ARG A 7 -49.59 31.22 23.23
C ARG A 7 -50.45 31.63 22.03
N ARG A 8 -50.00 32.59 21.24
CA ARG A 8 -50.62 32.91 19.93
C ARG A 8 -50.59 31.65 19.06
N LYS A 9 -51.76 31.23 18.55
CA LYS A 9 -51.87 30.12 17.59
C LYS A 9 -51.30 30.58 16.24
N ASN A 10 -50.41 29.78 15.65
CA ASN A 10 -49.91 30.04 14.30
C ASN A 10 -51.07 29.95 13.30
N ARG A 11 -51.39 31.07 12.62
CA ARG A 11 -52.41 31.09 11.57
C ARG A 11 -51.86 30.53 10.26
N PHE A 12 -52.65 29.72 9.57
CA PHE A 12 -52.30 29.21 8.25
C PHE A 12 -52.26 30.38 7.25
N GLN A 13 -51.10 30.59 6.62
CA GLN A 13 -50.94 31.63 5.60
C GLN A 13 -51.27 31.03 4.23
N PHE A 14 -52.39 31.44 3.63
CA PHE A 14 -52.87 30.90 2.35
C PHE A 14 -51.96 31.24 1.16
N GLY A 15 -51.25 32.38 1.20
CA GLY A 15 -50.31 32.79 0.14
C GLY A 15 -48.92 32.13 0.20
N LEU A 16 -48.61 31.36 1.24
CA LEU A 16 -47.33 30.66 1.34
C LEU A 16 -47.41 29.28 0.70
N ASN A 17 -46.72 29.10 -0.42
CA ASN A 17 -46.46 27.76 -0.94
C ASN A 17 -45.47 27.03 0.00
N ARG A 18 -46.01 26.20 0.90
CA ARG A 18 -45.26 25.45 1.90
C ARG A 18 -44.21 24.52 1.29
N ARG A 19 -44.44 23.99 0.09
CA ARG A 19 -43.47 23.14 -0.63
C ARG A 19 -42.21 23.95 -0.99
N ASN A 20 -42.39 25.18 -1.47
CA ASN A 20 -41.27 26.07 -1.80
C ASN A 20 -40.57 26.58 -0.54
N ALA A 21 -41.32 26.87 0.53
CA ALA A 21 -40.75 27.26 1.82
C ALA A 21 -39.89 26.12 2.42
N ALA A 22 -40.37 24.87 2.37
CA ALA A 22 -39.63 23.70 2.82
C ALA A 22 -38.36 23.48 1.98
N LYS A 23 -38.45 23.60 0.65
CA LYS A 23 -37.27 23.53 -0.24
C LYS A 23 -36.25 24.62 0.09
N ARG A 24 -36.68 25.85 0.33
CA ARG A 24 -35.79 26.96 0.73
C ARG A 24 -35.12 26.70 2.07
N ASN A 25 -35.85 26.16 3.05
CA ASN A 25 -35.28 25.82 4.35
C ASN A 25 -34.27 24.68 4.22
N LYS A 26 -34.57 23.64 3.43
CA LYS A 26 -33.64 22.53 3.16
C LYS A 26 -32.37 22.99 2.44
N ARG A 27 -32.45 23.99 1.55
CA ARG A 27 -31.28 24.61 0.89
C ARG A 27 -30.41 25.45 1.83
N ARG A 28 -30.97 25.88 2.97
CA ARG A 28 -30.25 26.64 4.02
C ARG A 28 -29.70 25.73 5.11
N GLU A 29 -30.12 24.48 5.14
CA GLU A 29 -29.61 23.49 6.08
C GLU A 29 -28.18 23.11 5.71
N ASN A 30 -27.34 22.89 6.72
CA ASN A 30 -25.95 22.52 6.51
C ASN A 30 -25.87 21.12 5.90
N PRO A 31 -24.98 20.90 4.92
CA PRO A 31 -24.75 19.56 4.39
C PRO A 31 -24.17 18.64 5.46
N ARG A 32 -24.42 17.33 5.32
CA ARG A 32 -23.74 16.31 6.12
C ARG A 32 -22.32 16.14 5.56
N ILE A 33 -21.32 16.50 6.36
CA ILE A 33 -19.90 16.42 6.02
C ILE A 33 -19.28 15.32 6.88
N GLU A 34 -18.60 14.36 6.23
CA GLU A 34 -17.95 13.22 6.90
C GLU A 34 -16.57 13.59 7.46
N CYS A 35 -15.79 14.37 6.73
CA CYS A 35 -14.48 14.86 7.18
C CYS A 35 -14.62 15.87 8.32
N ASP A 36 -13.97 15.58 9.44
CA ASP A 36 -14.01 16.41 10.65
C ASP A 36 -13.38 17.79 10.46
N VAL A 37 -12.25 17.86 9.76
CA VAL A 37 -11.52 19.10 9.48
C VAL A 37 -12.41 20.10 8.73
N VAL A 38 -13.05 19.64 7.64
CA VAL A 38 -13.94 20.47 6.82
C VAL A 38 -15.21 20.84 7.60
N ARG A 39 -15.74 19.90 8.38
CA ARG A 39 -16.94 20.13 9.20
C ARG A 39 -16.71 21.20 10.27
N ALA A 40 -15.55 21.20 10.92
CA ALA A 40 -15.20 22.19 11.93
C ALA A 40 -15.05 23.61 11.34
N ALA A 41 -14.51 23.71 10.11
CA ALA A 41 -14.30 25.00 9.45
C ALA A 41 -15.55 25.56 8.74
N TRP A 42 -16.64 24.80 8.67
CA TRP A 42 -17.85 25.15 7.90
C TRP A 42 -18.69 26.25 8.55
N ASP A 43 -19.02 27.31 7.79
CA ASP A 43 -19.92 28.38 8.23
C ASP A 43 -21.31 28.22 7.60
N GLY A 44 -22.34 27.94 8.41
CA GLY A 44 -23.73 27.81 7.96
C GLY A 44 -24.39 29.10 7.49
N ARG A 45 -23.74 30.26 7.67
CA ARG A 45 -24.23 31.54 7.14
C ARG A 45 -23.74 31.81 5.71
N ARG A 46 -22.67 31.14 5.28
CA ARG A 46 -22.09 31.28 3.95
C ARG A 46 -22.63 30.21 3.00
N SER A 47 -22.52 30.47 1.69
CA SER A 47 -22.85 29.48 0.67
C SER A 47 -21.78 28.39 0.64
N ALA A 48 -22.16 27.18 0.22
CA ALA A 48 -21.22 26.05 0.08
C ALA A 48 -20.01 26.40 -0.80
N ARG A 49 -20.25 27.07 -1.94
CA ARG A 49 -19.20 27.56 -2.84
C ARG A 49 -18.19 28.45 -2.10
N ARG A 50 -18.67 29.44 -1.35
CA ARG A 50 -17.81 30.38 -0.64
C ARG A 50 -17.06 29.70 0.50
N ASN A 51 -17.68 28.76 1.22
CA ASN A 51 -17.00 27.98 2.25
C ASN A 51 -15.83 27.18 1.66
N LEU A 52 -16.03 26.51 0.52
CA LEU A 52 -14.96 25.77 -0.15
C LEU A 52 -13.85 26.71 -0.62
N GLU A 53 -14.20 27.83 -1.25
CA GLU A 53 -13.23 28.86 -1.66
C GLU A 53 -12.43 29.41 -0.47
N ASP A 54 -13.10 29.70 0.66
CA ASP A 54 -12.45 30.18 1.87
C ASP A 54 -11.45 29.15 2.44
N MET A 55 -11.75 27.84 2.31
CA MET A 55 -10.88 26.73 2.74
C MET A 55 -9.77 26.39 1.73
N GLY A 56 -9.75 27.04 0.55
CA GLY A 56 -8.81 26.71 -0.53
C GLY A 56 -9.21 25.48 -1.35
N LEU A 57 -10.47 25.03 -1.26
CA LEU A 57 -10.99 23.89 -1.99
C LEU A 57 -11.74 24.33 -3.26
N ALA A 58 -11.65 23.50 -4.30
CA ALA A 58 -12.37 23.72 -5.54
C ALA A 58 -13.87 23.44 -5.36
N SER A 59 -14.74 24.40 -5.73
CA SER A 59 -16.18 24.16 -5.78
C SER A 59 -16.65 23.52 -7.09
N ASP A 60 -15.93 23.72 -8.18
CA ASP A 60 -16.19 23.12 -9.49
C ASP A 60 -14.87 22.54 -10.03
N PRO A 61 -14.74 21.21 -10.17
CA PRO A 61 -13.51 20.56 -10.63
C PRO A 61 -13.04 21.04 -12.01
N ASN A 62 -13.99 21.35 -12.91
CA ASN A 62 -13.65 21.78 -14.27
C ASN A 62 -13.11 23.21 -14.32
N GLN A 63 -13.39 24.01 -13.28
CA GLN A 63 -12.88 25.38 -13.17
C GLN A 63 -11.54 25.44 -12.42
N SER A 64 -11.20 24.46 -11.59
CA SER A 64 -9.95 24.47 -10.83
C SER A 64 -8.71 24.27 -11.69
N VAL A 65 -8.83 23.61 -12.84
CA VAL A 65 -7.70 23.34 -13.75
C VAL A 65 -8.08 23.81 -15.16
N PRO A 66 -7.92 25.11 -15.47
CA PRO A 66 -8.27 25.63 -16.79
C PRO A 66 -7.30 25.10 -17.85
N LEU A 67 -7.83 24.64 -19.00
CA LEU A 67 -7.01 24.21 -20.15
C LEU A 67 -6.07 25.31 -20.67
N ARG A 68 -6.44 26.58 -20.46
CA ARG A 68 -5.64 27.75 -20.82
C ARG A 68 -5.78 28.77 -19.71
N MET A 69 -4.69 29.03 -18.98
CA MET A 69 -4.69 30.06 -17.95
C MET A 69 -4.82 31.45 -18.57
N ARG A 70 -5.78 32.22 -18.07
CA ARG A 70 -5.95 33.64 -18.33
C ARG A 70 -5.55 34.40 -17.07
N ARG A 71 -5.11 35.65 -17.21
CA ARG A 71 -4.77 36.53 -16.06
C ARG A 71 -5.89 36.66 -15.02
N ARG A 72 -7.15 36.48 -15.42
CA ARG A 72 -8.35 36.53 -14.56
C ARG A 72 -8.55 35.28 -13.70
N ASP A 73 -7.81 34.21 -13.98
CA ASP A 73 -7.95 32.93 -13.29
C ASP A 73 -7.06 32.87 -12.03
N LEU A 74 -6.16 33.85 -11.86
CA LEU A 74 -5.38 34.04 -10.64
C LEU A 74 -6.33 34.46 -9.52
N LYS A 75 -6.59 33.53 -8.59
CA LYS A 75 -7.52 33.73 -7.48
C LYS A 75 -6.78 34.20 -6.24
N GLU A 76 -7.45 35.05 -5.47
CA GLU A 76 -7.00 35.49 -4.15
C GLU A 76 -6.67 34.30 -3.24
N PRO A 77 -5.69 34.44 -2.34
CA PRO A 77 -5.33 33.39 -1.39
C PRO A 77 -6.51 33.03 -0.48
N ALA A 78 -6.60 31.76 -0.11
CA ALA A 78 -7.65 31.25 0.76
C ALA A 78 -7.63 31.93 2.14
N THR A 79 -8.80 32.20 2.71
CA THR A 79 -8.92 32.81 4.05
C THR A 79 -8.61 31.82 5.18
N LYS A 80 -8.83 30.52 4.95
CA LYS A 80 -8.65 29.41 5.90
C LYS A 80 -7.74 28.32 5.27
N PRO A 81 -6.48 28.63 4.94
CA PRO A 81 -5.59 27.69 4.26
C PRO A 81 -5.22 26.47 5.12
N HIS A 82 -5.36 26.56 6.45
CA HIS A 82 -5.08 25.47 7.39
C HIS A 82 -5.88 24.19 7.09
N VAL A 83 -7.08 24.31 6.51
CA VAL A 83 -7.93 23.16 6.19
C VAL A 83 -7.30 22.33 5.08
N ALA A 84 -6.84 22.98 4.00
CA ALA A 84 -6.16 22.30 2.90
C ALA A 84 -4.85 21.64 3.38
N GLN A 85 -4.06 22.35 4.18
CA GLN A 85 -2.81 21.82 4.73
C GLN A 85 -3.04 20.61 5.64
N ALA A 86 -4.06 20.64 6.50
CA ALA A 86 -4.40 19.49 7.35
C ALA A 86 -4.83 18.28 6.51
N LEU A 87 -5.63 18.48 5.46
CA LEU A 87 -6.02 17.41 4.53
C LEU A 87 -4.82 16.84 3.76
N GLU A 88 -3.88 17.68 3.35
CA GLU A 88 -2.63 17.24 2.71
C GLU A 88 -1.79 16.39 3.66
N GLN A 89 -1.69 16.79 4.93
CA GLN A 89 -0.97 16.03 5.95
C GLN A 89 -1.65 14.68 6.23
N GLU A 90 -2.98 14.66 6.38
CA GLU A 90 -3.76 13.42 6.54
C GLU A 90 -3.61 12.49 5.34
N ALA A 91 -3.61 13.03 4.11
CA ALA A 91 -3.42 12.26 2.88
C ALA A 91 -1.97 11.79 2.69
N ALA A 92 -1.00 12.53 3.23
CA ALA A 92 0.41 12.16 3.20
C ALA A 92 0.75 11.00 4.15
N VAL A 93 -0.11 10.71 5.13
CA VAL A 93 0.06 9.52 5.98
C VAL A 93 -0.05 8.27 5.10
N PRO A 94 1.00 7.44 4.99
CA PRO A 94 0.94 6.24 4.18
C PRO A 94 -0.08 5.27 4.77
N VAL A 95 -1.05 4.85 3.96
CA VAL A 95 -1.97 3.78 4.33
C VAL A 95 -1.18 2.47 4.34
N THR A 96 -0.87 1.94 5.53
CA THR A 96 -0.27 0.62 5.66
C THR A 96 -1.32 -0.43 5.32
N PRO A 97 -1.23 -1.16 4.19
CA PRO A 97 -2.14 -2.26 3.95
C PRO A 97 -1.93 -3.32 5.04
N SER A 98 -3.00 -4.03 5.39
CA SER A 98 -2.87 -5.23 6.22
C SER A 98 -1.81 -6.15 5.60
N PRO A 99 -0.92 -6.75 6.41
CA PRO A 99 0.04 -7.71 5.88
C PRO A 99 -0.74 -8.82 5.14
N PRO A 100 -0.27 -9.23 3.95
CA PRO A 100 -0.88 -10.33 3.22
C PRO A 100 -0.78 -11.60 4.06
N SER A 101 -1.92 -12.12 4.52
CA SER A 101 -1.98 -13.40 5.21
C SER A 101 -2.03 -14.54 4.19
N VAL A 102 -1.25 -15.59 4.42
CA VAL A 102 -1.34 -16.84 3.66
C VAL A 102 -2.39 -17.74 4.32
N SER A 103 -3.19 -18.45 3.51
CA SER A 103 -4.13 -19.42 4.05
C SER A 103 -3.41 -20.64 4.62
N ASN A 104 -3.97 -21.23 5.68
CA ASN A 104 -3.38 -22.40 6.33
C ASN A 104 -3.25 -23.60 5.35
N ASP A 105 -4.22 -23.79 4.47
CA ASP A 105 -4.19 -24.84 3.45
C ASP A 105 -2.97 -24.73 2.52
N ILE A 106 -2.59 -23.52 2.11
CA ILE A 106 -1.39 -23.29 1.30
C ILE A 106 -0.13 -23.67 2.12
N VAL A 107 -0.08 -23.32 3.40
CA VAL A 107 1.05 -23.65 4.28
C VAL A 107 1.19 -25.17 4.44
N LEU A 108 0.08 -25.88 4.68
CA LEU A 108 0.07 -27.34 4.82
C LEU A 108 0.47 -28.04 3.52
N MET A 109 -0.05 -27.58 2.39
CA MET A 109 0.31 -28.10 1.08
C MET A 109 1.81 -27.91 0.82
N VAL A 110 2.34 -26.70 1.05
CA VAL A 110 3.77 -26.40 0.87
C VAL A 110 4.63 -27.24 1.82
N ARG A 111 4.26 -27.36 3.09
CA ARG A 111 4.95 -28.21 4.07
C ARG A 111 5.08 -29.64 3.53
N ARG A 112 3.97 -30.26 3.11
CA ARG A 112 3.97 -31.63 2.58
C ARG A 112 4.85 -31.76 1.34
N LEU A 113 4.70 -30.86 0.36
CA LEU A 113 5.41 -30.93 -0.91
C LEU A 113 6.93 -30.75 -0.72
N VAL A 114 7.35 -29.81 0.13
CA VAL A 114 8.77 -29.56 0.41
C VAL A 114 9.38 -30.74 1.17
N HIS A 115 8.63 -31.38 2.06
CA HIS A 115 9.09 -32.60 2.73
C HIS A 115 9.29 -33.79 1.80
N ALA A 116 8.40 -33.99 0.83
CA ALA A 116 8.44 -35.15 -0.07
C ALA A 116 9.40 -34.96 -1.26
N TYR A 117 9.46 -33.74 -1.82
CA TYR A 117 10.13 -33.47 -3.09
C TYR A 117 11.21 -32.37 -3.02
N GLY A 118 11.39 -31.72 -1.88
CA GLY A 118 12.39 -30.66 -1.71
C GLY A 118 12.09 -29.42 -2.55
N GLU A 119 12.94 -29.14 -3.55
CA GLU A 119 12.79 -28.01 -4.49
C GLU A 119 12.44 -28.46 -5.92
N ASP A 120 12.14 -29.75 -6.15
CA ASP A 120 11.74 -30.22 -7.48
C ASP A 120 10.25 -29.94 -7.76
N TYR A 121 9.97 -28.73 -8.25
CA TYR A 121 8.61 -28.29 -8.61
C TYR A 121 7.97 -29.14 -9.73
N LYS A 122 8.78 -29.81 -10.56
CA LYS A 122 8.27 -30.65 -11.66
C LYS A 122 7.80 -32.00 -11.14
N ALA A 123 8.43 -32.52 -10.09
CA ALA A 123 7.95 -33.66 -9.32
C ALA A 123 6.72 -33.30 -8.48
N MET A 124 6.73 -32.14 -7.80
CA MET A 124 5.57 -31.67 -7.00
C MET A 124 4.29 -31.55 -7.82
N ALA A 125 4.38 -31.12 -9.08
CA ALA A 125 3.20 -31.01 -9.94
C ALA A 125 2.58 -32.38 -10.30
N ARG A 126 3.38 -33.46 -10.23
CA ARG A 126 2.95 -34.84 -10.47
C ARG A 126 2.50 -35.56 -9.19
N ASP A 127 2.56 -34.91 -8.04
CA ASP A 127 2.12 -35.47 -6.77
C ASP A 127 0.63 -35.84 -6.82
N ASP A 128 0.27 -37.00 -6.27
CA ASP A 128 -1.10 -37.50 -6.27
C ASP A 128 -2.04 -36.57 -5.49
N ASN A 129 -1.51 -35.83 -4.51
CA ASN A 129 -2.29 -34.90 -3.71
C ASN A 129 -2.32 -33.47 -4.27
N ASN A 130 -1.76 -33.25 -5.46
CA ASN A 130 -1.94 -32.02 -6.23
C ASN A 130 -3.34 -32.03 -6.90
N HIS A 131 -4.40 -32.01 -6.08
CA HIS A 131 -5.79 -32.17 -6.55
C HIS A 131 -6.21 -31.08 -7.55
N TYR A 132 -5.70 -29.87 -7.37
CA TYR A 132 -5.97 -28.74 -8.25
C TYR A 132 -5.10 -28.69 -9.51
N GLN A 133 -4.24 -29.71 -9.70
CA GLN A 133 -3.37 -29.86 -10.86
C GLN A 133 -2.50 -28.61 -11.07
N ASP A 134 -1.99 -28.04 -9.97
CA ASP A 134 -1.14 -26.86 -10.04
C ASP A 134 0.09 -27.15 -10.91
N THR A 135 0.37 -26.23 -11.82
CA THR A 135 1.58 -26.25 -12.63
C THR A 135 2.81 -26.00 -11.76
N PRO A 136 4.01 -26.44 -12.17
CA PRO A 136 5.24 -26.20 -11.42
C PRO A 136 5.46 -24.73 -11.04
N SER A 137 5.10 -23.80 -11.94
CA SER A 137 5.19 -22.36 -11.70
C SER A 137 4.20 -21.86 -10.64
N GLN A 138 2.98 -22.42 -10.59
CA GLN A 138 1.99 -22.10 -9.56
C GLN A 138 2.43 -22.61 -8.19
N ILE A 139 2.95 -23.84 -8.13
CA ILE A 139 3.51 -24.41 -6.89
C ILE A 139 4.67 -23.55 -6.40
N ARG A 140 5.61 -23.19 -7.28
CA ARG A 140 6.72 -22.30 -6.94
C ARG A 140 6.23 -20.97 -6.37
N ARG A 141 5.21 -20.35 -6.98
CA ARG A 141 4.61 -19.11 -6.47
C ARG A 141 3.99 -19.27 -5.08
N LYS A 142 3.35 -20.41 -4.80
CA LYS A 142 2.80 -20.73 -3.48
C LYS A 142 3.89 -20.94 -2.43
N VAL A 143 4.98 -21.63 -2.77
CA VAL A 143 6.15 -21.77 -1.91
C VAL A 143 6.77 -20.40 -1.59
N GLU A 144 6.96 -19.57 -2.61
CA GLU A 144 7.50 -18.22 -2.45
C GLU A 144 6.58 -17.31 -1.62
N LEU A 145 5.26 -17.46 -1.77
CA LEU A 145 4.27 -16.74 -0.95
C LEU A 145 4.46 -17.07 0.55
N VAL A 146 4.56 -18.36 0.89
CA VAL A 146 4.81 -18.81 2.27
C VAL A 146 6.15 -18.29 2.77
N ARG A 147 7.21 -18.38 1.97
CA ARG A 147 8.54 -17.88 2.33
C ARG A 147 8.57 -16.38 2.61
N ARG A 148 7.82 -15.57 1.86
CA ARG A 148 7.81 -14.10 1.99
C ARG A 148 6.89 -13.60 3.10
N HIS A 149 5.79 -14.29 3.37
CA HIS A 149 4.71 -13.78 4.24
C HIS A 149 4.54 -14.58 5.53
N CYS A 150 5.15 -15.77 5.63
CA CYS A 150 5.16 -16.62 6.82
C CYS A 150 6.58 -17.19 7.07
N PRO A 151 7.57 -16.35 7.38
CA PRO A 151 8.96 -16.79 7.55
C PRO A 151 9.13 -17.84 8.67
N GLN A 152 8.37 -17.70 9.77
CA GLN A 152 8.39 -18.64 10.89
C GLN A 152 7.94 -20.05 10.46
N GLU A 153 6.85 -20.16 9.71
CA GLU A 153 6.37 -21.45 9.18
C GLU A 153 7.35 -22.03 8.17
N TRP A 154 7.97 -21.19 7.34
CA TRP A 154 8.98 -21.62 6.38
C TRP A 154 10.23 -22.21 7.06
N GLU A 155 10.72 -21.57 8.13
CA GLU A 155 11.83 -22.08 8.93
C GLU A 155 11.52 -23.43 9.57
N LEU A 156 10.30 -23.62 10.06
CA LEU A 156 9.85 -24.91 10.59
C LEU A 156 9.87 -25.99 9.51
N ILE A 157 9.39 -25.68 8.30
CA ILE A 157 9.37 -26.61 7.16
C ILE A 157 10.78 -27.05 6.75
N ILE A 158 11.75 -26.13 6.70
CA ILE A 158 13.14 -26.47 6.39
C ILE A 158 13.78 -27.29 7.53
N SER A 159 13.54 -26.89 8.77
CA SER A 159 14.11 -27.57 9.94
C SER A 159 13.65 -29.03 10.01
N SER A 160 12.39 -29.30 9.66
CA SER A 160 11.84 -30.65 9.65
C SER A 160 12.25 -31.49 8.44
N SER A 161 12.64 -30.88 7.30
CA SER A 161 13.11 -31.63 6.12
C SER A 161 14.57 -32.08 6.23
N THR A 162 15.41 -31.32 6.94
CA THR A 162 16.85 -31.62 7.11
C THR A 162 17.14 -32.77 8.09
N GLY A 163 16.20 -33.12 8.98
CA GLY A 163 16.36 -34.21 9.95
C GLY A 163 16.17 -35.64 9.41
N SER A 164 15.88 -35.82 8.12
CA SER A 164 15.49 -37.12 7.53
C SER A 164 16.58 -37.79 6.65
N SER A 165 17.79 -37.22 6.53
CA SER A 165 18.77 -37.66 5.52
C SER A 165 20.13 -38.12 6.07
N THR A 166 20.26 -38.47 7.35
CA THR A 166 21.49 -39.06 7.91
C THR A 166 21.27 -40.49 8.41
N ASP A 167 21.05 -41.42 7.48
CA ASP A 167 21.28 -42.85 7.71
C ASP A 167 22.47 -43.32 6.86
N SER A 168 23.62 -43.36 7.53
CA SER A 168 24.68 -44.37 7.45
C SER A 168 24.90 -45.10 6.11
N SER A 169 25.87 -44.64 5.34
CA SER A 169 26.76 -45.56 4.62
C SER A 169 28.19 -45.02 4.69
N THR A 170 29.00 -45.60 5.57
CA THR A 170 30.46 -45.45 5.60
C THR A 170 31.04 -46.80 5.24
N ASP A 171 31.10 -47.07 3.93
CA ASP A 171 31.82 -48.21 3.41
C ASP A 171 33.31 -47.84 3.29
N ASN A 172 34.11 -48.63 3.99
CA ASN A 172 35.57 -48.61 3.96
C ASN A 172 36.09 -48.91 2.55
N ASN A 173 37.10 -48.16 2.09
CA ASN A 173 38.06 -48.71 1.14
C ASN A 173 39.47 -48.13 1.33
N THR A 174 40.22 -48.89 2.13
CA THR A 174 41.60 -49.36 1.94
C THR A 174 42.52 -48.57 1.01
N ASP A 175 43.47 -47.95 1.68
CA ASP A 175 44.80 -47.51 1.24
C ASP A 175 45.55 -48.56 0.40
N SER A 176 46.02 -48.16 -0.79
CA SER A 176 47.15 -48.78 -1.49
C SER A 176 47.67 -47.90 -2.63
N SER A 177 48.82 -47.27 -2.35
CA SER A 177 50.04 -47.27 -3.18
C SER A 177 50.13 -46.46 -4.49
N THR A 178 51.11 -45.54 -4.45
CA THR A 178 52.20 -45.31 -5.42
C THR A 178 51.90 -44.78 -6.82
N GLY A 179 52.59 -43.70 -7.20
CA GLY A 179 52.82 -43.37 -8.61
C GLY A 179 53.29 -41.93 -8.85
N ILE A 180 54.52 -41.81 -9.34
CA ILE A 180 55.30 -40.59 -9.61
C ILE A 180 54.88 -39.96 -10.95
N THR A 181 55.26 -38.67 -11.13
CA THR A 181 55.75 -37.92 -12.34
C THR A 181 54.89 -36.71 -12.71
N THR A 182 55.39 -35.47 -12.58
CA THR A 182 56.24 -34.70 -13.55
C THR A 182 55.49 -34.60 -14.89
N ASP A 183 55.20 -33.46 -15.52
CA ASP A 183 55.68 -32.08 -15.55
C ASP A 183 54.65 -31.24 -16.35
N SER A 184 55.02 -30.00 -16.67
CA SER A 184 54.49 -29.18 -17.77
C SER A 184 53.19 -28.43 -17.45
N SER A 185 53.03 -27.13 -17.71
CA SER A 185 53.90 -26.09 -18.26
C SER A 185 53.09 -24.77 -18.11
N THR A 186 53.79 -23.64 -17.97
CA THR A 186 53.50 -22.31 -18.58
C THR A 186 52.02 -21.87 -18.70
N ASP A 187 51.58 -20.68 -18.29
CA ASP A 187 52.16 -19.38 -18.61
C ASP A 187 51.17 -18.26 -18.18
N ILE A 188 51.67 -17.02 -18.01
CA ILE A 188 50.98 -15.75 -18.34
C ILE A 188 49.78 -15.36 -17.40
N THR A 189 49.58 -14.14 -16.87
CA THR A 189 50.00 -12.76 -17.14
C THR A 189 49.82 -11.93 -15.87
N THR A 190 50.73 -10.98 -15.66
CA THR A 190 50.54 -9.71 -14.95
C THR A 190 49.48 -8.84 -15.64
N ASP A 191 48.67 -8.11 -14.88
CA ASP A 191 48.07 -6.77 -15.14
C ASP A 191 46.79 -6.63 -14.28
N HIS A 192 46.33 -5.51 -13.73
CA HIS A 192 46.79 -4.16 -13.40
C HIS A 192 45.61 -3.49 -12.62
N SER A 193 45.91 -2.41 -11.90
CA SER A 193 44.99 -1.28 -11.59
C SER A 193 44.10 -1.30 -10.34
N THR A 194 44.72 -0.92 -9.24
CA THR A 194 44.51 0.30 -8.43
C THR A 194 43.41 1.34 -8.79
N GLU A 195 42.78 1.89 -7.72
CA GLU A 195 42.12 3.23 -7.50
C GLU A 195 40.71 3.44 -8.10
N HIS A 196 39.62 3.74 -7.38
CA HIS A 196 39.31 4.70 -6.30
C HIS A 196 39.43 6.17 -6.71
N SER A 197 38.31 6.80 -7.12
CA SER A 197 37.91 8.12 -6.58
C SER A 197 36.50 8.52 -7.03
N THR A 198 35.71 8.87 -6.03
CA THR A 198 34.58 9.80 -5.99
C THR A 198 34.87 11.11 -6.71
N ASP A 199 33.85 11.70 -7.37
CA ASP A 199 33.66 13.15 -7.43
C ASP A 199 32.16 13.50 -7.50
N HIS A 200 31.71 14.25 -6.49
CA HIS A 200 30.44 14.96 -6.46
C HIS A 200 30.71 16.40 -6.94
N SER A 201 30.05 16.85 -8.00
CA SER A 201 29.99 18.28 -8.35
C SER A 201 28.59 18.81 -8.09
N SER A 202 28.46 19.58 -7.01
CA SER A 202 27.43 20.60 -6.86
C SER A 202 27.86 21.83 -7.65
N SER A 203 26.99 22.33 -8.53
CA SER A 203 27.14 23.67 -9.10
C SER A 203 25.94 24.54 -8.72
N ASP A 204 26.32 25.57 -7.99
CA ASP A 204 25.63 26.76 -7.51
C ASP A 204 25.11 27.65 -8.66
N SER A 205 24.09 28.47 -8.39
CA SER A 205 24.02 29.89 -8.78
C SER A 205 22.61 30.46 -8.71
N THR A 206 22.40 31.23 -7.64
CA THR A 206 21.49 32.37 -7.57
C THR A 206 21.82 33.44 -8.62
N HIS A 207 20.79 33.95 -9.31
CA HIS A 207 20.65 35.35 -9.68
C HIS A 207 19.16 35.70 -9.83
#